data_AF-A0A3M9ZYY1-F1
#
_entry.id   AF-A0A3M9ZYY1-F1
#
_cell.length_a   1.000
_cell.length_b   1.000
_cell.length_c   1.000
_cell.angle_alpha   90.00
_cell.angle_beta   90.00
_cell.angle_gamma   90.00
#
_symmetry.space_group_name_H-M   'P 1'
#
loop_
_entity.id
_entity.type
_entity.pdbx_description
1 polymer ?
#
loop_
_entity_poly.entity_id
_entity_poly.type
_entity_poly.pdbx_seq_one_letter_code
_entity_poly.pdbx_strand_id
1 'polypeptide(L)'
;MGETFPVRTPWGAERMTRDGIRKFLTEIGPCGLDYVYHVLNVHMMNNRDFEAACNHFGVRHLLVEITDSDVEDEIEARKARAEPASTDPLLLMMEVLGREAADARIAIYNRRVAEAEAKIATPASA
;
A
#
# COMPACT_ATOMS: atom_id res chain seq x y z
N MET A 1 8.09 -16.16 20.06
CA MET A 1 7.16 -16.09 18.91
C MET A 1 6.58 -14.68 18.91
N GLY A 2 6.63 -13.99 17.77
CA GLY A 2 6.07 -12.64 17.65
C GLY A 2 4.54 -12.65 17.79
N GLU A 3 3.97 -11.50 18.12
CA GLU A 3 2.53 -11.30 18.16
C GLU A 3 1.89 -11.58 16.79
N THR A 4 0.71 -12.20 16.79
CA THR A 4 -0.04 -12.52 15.56
C THR A 4 -1.50 -12.08 15.67
N PHE A 5 -2.11 -11.75 14.54
CA PHE A 5 -3.53 -11.45 14.42
C PHE A 5 -4.21 -12.46 13.49
N PRO A 6 -5.34 -13.06 13.87
CA PRO A 6 -6.07 -13.99 13.01
C PRO A 6 -6.85 -13.27 11.91
N VAL A 7 -6.65 -13.68 10.66
CA VAL A 7 -7.44 -13.25 9.50
C VAL A 7 -8.21 -14.46 8.97
N ARG A 8 -9.55 -14.39 8.93
CA ARG A 8 -10.36 -15.54 8.50
C ARG A 8 -10.18 -15.84 7.01
N THR A 9 -10.16 -17.14 6.72
CA THR A 9 -10.25 -17.71 5.38
C THR A 9 -11.31 -18.83 5.39
N PRO A 10 -11.75 -19.33 4.22
CA PRO A 10 -12.69 -20.46 4.18
C PRO A 10 -12.16 -21.77 4.78
N TRP A 11 -10.85 -21.87 5.02
CA TRP A 11 -10.21 -23.04 5.62
C TRP A 11 -9.84 -22.84 7.10
N GLY A 12 -10.11 -21.67 7.68
CA GLY A 12 -9.81 -21.37 9.08
C GLY A 12 -9.37 -19.93 9.29
N ALA A 13 -8.23 -19.75 9.95
CA ALA A 13 -7.64 -18.43 10.16
C ALA A 13 -6.14 -18.46 9.88
N GLU A 14 -5.69 -17.53 9.06
CA GLU A 14 -4.27 -17.27 8.84
C GLU A 14 -3.74 -16.35 9.95
N ARG A 15 -2.55 -16.66 10.46
CA ARG A 15 -1.90 -15.88 11.53
C ARG A 15 -0.95 -14.88 10.92
N MET A 16 -1.39 -13.64 10.79
CA MET A 16 -0.57 -12.57 10.24
C MET A 16 0.28 -11.90 11.32
N THR A 17 1.52 -11.56 10.97
CA THR A 17 2.42 -10.76 11.80
C THR A 17 2.48 -9.32 11.30
N ARG A 18 2.92 -8.40 12.15
CA ARG A 18 3.20 -7.01 11.76
C ARG A 18 4.12 -6.92 10.54
N ASP A 19 5.24 -7.65 10.57
CA ASP A 19 6.23 -7.62 9.50
C ASP A 19 5.69 -8.23 8.20
N GLY A 20 4.88 -9.29 8.32
CA GLY A 20 4.20 -9.90 7.17
C GLY A 20 3.24 -8.95 6.50
N ILE A 21 2.40 -8.25 7.27
CA ILE A 21 1.46 -7.25 6.75
C ILE A 21 2.22 -6.07 6.15
N ARG A 22 3.27 -5.56 6.82
CA ARG A 22 4.06 -4.44 6.30
C ARG A 22 4.75 -4.82 4.99
N LYS A 23 5.36 -6.01 4.90
CA LYS A 23 5.97 -6.52 3.67
C LYS A 23 4.94 -6.61 2.55
N PHE A 24 3.81 -7.25 2.81
CA PHE A 24 2.71 -7.36 1.85
C PHE A 24 2.26 -5.99 1.33
N LEU A 25 1.96 -5.04 2.23
CA LEU A 25 1.49 -3.71 1.83
C LEU A 25 2.57 -2.88 1.11
N THR A 26 3.85 -3.04 1.42
CA THR A 26 4.93 -2.40 0.64
C THR A 26 5.02 -2.95 -0.79
N GLU A 27 4.74 -4.25 -0.98
CA GLU A 27 4.80 -4.90 -2.29
C GLU A 27 3.57 -4.61 -3.18
N ILE A 28 2.39 -4.39 -2.60
CA ILE A 28 1.17 -4.21 -3.41
C ILE A 28 0.43 -2.88 -3.17
N GLY A 29 0.74 -2.18 -2.10
CA GLY A 29 0.15 -0.88 -1.76
C GLY A 29 0.32 0.18 -2.85
N PRO A 30 1.44 0.25 -3.60
CA PRO A 30 1.55 1.14 -4.74
C PRO A 30 0.49 0.93 -5.83
N CYS A 31 -0.10 -0.26 -5.96
CA CYS A 31 -1.20 -0.49 -6.89
C CYS A 31 -2.53 0.16 -6.43
N GLY A 32 -2.60 0.63 -5.18
CA GLY A 32 -3.78 1.24 -4.57
C GLY A 32 -4.63 0.26 -3.77
N LEU A 33 -5.45 0.81 -2.87
CA LEU A 33 -6.27 0.06 -1.92
C LEU A 33 -7.23 -0.95 -2.59
N ASP A 34 -7.83 -0.61 -3.73
CA ASP A 34 -8.71 -1.54 -4.45
C ASP A 34 -7.96 -2.79 -4.91
N TYR A 35 -6.71 -2.63 -5.33
CA TYR A 35 -5.87 -3.77 -5.71
C TYR A 35 -5.46 -4.59 -4.49
N VAL A 36 -5.20 -3.95 -3.33
CA VAL A 36 -5.00 -4.66 -2.07
C VAL A 36 -6.19 -5.57 -1.76
N TYR A 37 -7.41 -5.04 -1.85
CA TYR A 37 -8.61 -5.86 -1.64
C TYR A 37 -8.81 -6.93 -2.71
N HIS A 38 -8.44 -6.67 -3.96
CA HIS A 38 -8.44 -7.69 -5.00
C HIS A 38 -7.52 -8.87 -4.64
N VAL A 39 -6.29 -8.60 -4.22
CA VAL A 39 -5.32 -9.63 -3.81
C VAL A 39 -5.84 -10.42 -2.60
N LEU A 40 -6.37 -9.73 -1.58
CA LEU A 40 -6.97 -10.41 -0.42
C LEU A 40 -8.13 -11.34 -0.84
N ASN A 41 -8.98 -10.90 -1.76
CA ASN A 41 -10.08 -11.71 -2.29
C ASN A 41 -9.57 -12.92 -3.07
N VAL A 42 -8.53 -12.78 -3.89
CA VAL A 42 -7.88 -13.90 -4.62
C VAL A 42 -7.32 -14.94 -3.63
N HIS A 43 -6.78 -14.49 -2.50
CA HIS A 43 -6.33 -15.36 -1.41
C HIS A 43 -7.44 -15.77 -0.43
N MET A 44 -8.70 -15.41 -0.72
CA MET A 44 -9.88 -15.72 0.09
C MET A 44 -9.73 -15.26 1.55
N MET A 45 -9.01 -14.16 1.78
CA MET A 45 -8.85 -13.55 3.10
C MET A 45 -9.98 -12.55 3.37
N ASN A 46 -10.45 -12.50 4.62
CA ASN A 46 -11.47 -11.54 5.01
C ASN A 46 -10.89 -10.12 5.12
N ASN A 47 -11.36 -9.21 4.27
CA ASN A 47 -10.90 -7.81 4.24
C ASN A 47 -11.07 -7.07 5.58
N ARG A 48 -12.17 -7.32 6.30
CA ARG A 48 -12.42 -6.64 7.59
C ARG A 48 -11.46 -7.12 8.68
N ASP A 49 -11.16 -8.40 8.72
CA ASP A 49 -10.19 -8.94 9.67
C ASP A 49 -8.77 -8.46 9.33
N PHE A 50 -8.43 -8.37 8.04
CA PHE A 50 -7.16 -7.82 7.60
C PHE A 50 -7.01 -6.33 7.98
N GLU A 51 -8.06 -5.52 7.79
CA GLU A 51 -8.06 -4.13 8.26
C GLU A 51 -7.95 -4.02 9.79
N ALA A 52 -8.60 -4.94 10.52
CA ALA A 52 -8.46 -5.02 11.96
C ALA A 52 -7.02 -5.38 12.36
N ALA A 53 -6.36 -6.28 11.63
CA ALA A 53 -4.94 -6.58 11.82
C ALA A 53 -4.05 -5.36 11.54
N CYS A 54 -4.34 -4.60 10.47
CA CYS A 54 -3.61 -3.37 10.15
C CYS A 54 -3.75 -2.32 11.26
N ASN A 55 -4.95 -2.17 11.83
CA ASN A 55 -5.19 -1.31 12.99
C ASN A 55 -4.44 -1.80 14.23
N HIS A 56 -4.55 -3.09 14.54
CA HIS A 56 -3.91 -3.73 15.68
C HIS A 56 -2.40 -3.50 15.70
N PHE A 57 -1.75 -3.62 14.54
CA PHE A 57 -0.31 -3.42 14.42
C PHE A 57 0.12 -1.98 14.11
N GLY A 58 -0.82 -1.03 14.05
CA GLY A 58 -0.53 0.38 13.78
C GLY A 58 -0.04 0.65 12.35
N VAL A 59 -0.35 -0.22 11.38
CA VAL A 59 0.09 -0.13 9.98
C VAL A 59 -1.03 0.24 9.01
N ARG A 60 -2.20 0.67 9.52
CA ARG A 60 -3.33 1.12 8.69
C ARG A 60 -2.97 2.23 7.71
N HIS A 61 -2.01 3.08 8.03
CA HIS A 61 -1.54 4.15 7.15
C HIS A 61 -0.92 3.65 5.83
N LEU A 62 -0.57 2.36 5.73
CA LEU A 62 -0.09 1.73 4.50
C LEU A 62 -1.25 1.34 3.55
N LEU A 63 -2.51 1.40 4.00
CA LEU A 63 -3.70 1.23 3.15
C LEU A 63 -4.01 2.54 2.42
N VAL A 64 -3.23 2.81 1.38
CA VAL A 64 -3.31 4.05 0.62
C VAL A 64 -4.30 3.89 -0.53
N GLU A 65 -5.35 4.70 -0.51
CA GLU A 65 -6.21 4.89 -1.67
C GLU A 65 -5.42 5.63 -2.76
N ILE A 66 -5.54 5.23 -4.01
CA ILE A 66 -4.92 5.90 -5.17
C ILE A 66 -5.94 5.84 -6.30
N THR A 67 -6.46 7.00 -6.69
CA THR A 67 -7.44 7.11 -7.78
C THR A 67 -6.74 7.27 -9.14
N ASP A 68 -7.43 7.00 -10.24
CA ASP A 68 -6.87 7.24 -11.56
C ASP A 68 -6.61 8.72 -11.82
N SER A 69 -7.45 9.62 -11.29
CA SER A 69 -7.21 11.06 -11.33
C SER A 69 -5.95 11.47 -10.58
N ASP A 70 -5.66 10.88 -9.40
CA ASP A 70 -4.40 11.14 -8.69
C ASP A 70 -3.19 10.75 -9.55
N VAL A 71 -3.30 9.65 -10.30
CA VAL A 71 -2.23 9.15 -11.17
C VAL A 71 -2.03 10.09 -12.35
N GLU A 72 -3.11 10.50 -13.03
CA GLU A 72 -3.04 11.47 -14.13
C GLU A 72 -2.41 12.80 -13.69
N ASP A 73 -2.84 13.33 -12.54
CA ASP A 73 -2.31 14.57 -11.98
C ASP A 73 -0.81 14.45 -11.65
N GLU A 74 -0.38 13.33 -11.05
CA GLU A 74 1.04 13.13 -10.75
C GLU A 74 1.87 12.94 -12.03
N ILE A 75 1.33 12.27 -13.06
CA ILE A 75 2.00 12.15 -14.36
C ILE A 75 2.26 13.55 -14.96
N GLU A 76 1.25 14.40 -15.03
CA GLU A 76 1.40 15.75 -15.57
C GLU A 76 2.35 16.60 -14.70
N ALA A 77 2.29 16.45 -13.38
CA ALA A 77 3.22 17.13 -12.48
C ALA A 77 4.68 16.66 -12.68
N ARG A 78 4.92 15.37 -12.92
CA ARG A 78 6.25 14.81 -13.26
C ARG A 78 6.76 15.35 -14.59
N LYS A 79 5.90 15.42 -15.62
CA LYS A 79 6.24 16.02 -16.93
C LYS A 79 6.60 17.49 -16.79
N ALA A 80 5.83 18.26 -16.01
CA ALA A 80 6.11 19.67 -15.75
C ALA A 80 7.47 19.90 -15.06
N ARG A 81 7.92 18.93 -14.24
CA ARG A 81 9.24 18.93 -13.61
C ARG A 81 10.36 18.38 -14.51
N ALA A 82 10.03 17.90 -15.71
CA ALA A 82 10.94 17.14 -16.57
C ALA A 82 11.61 15.96 -15.82
N GLU A 83 10.86 15.31 -14.94
CA GLU A 83 11.36 14.21 -14.12
C GLU A 83 11.56 12.96 -15.00
N PRO A 84 12.76 12.36 -15.04
CA PRO A 84 12.99 11.16 -15.83
C PRO A 84 12.19 9.97 -15.27
N ALA A 85 11.87 9.02 -16.14
CA ALA A 85 11.37 7.72 -15.71
C ALA A 85 12.42 7.04 -14.83
N SER A 86 11.99 6.36 -13.75
CA SER A 86 12.92 5.59 -12.94
C SER A 86 13.42 4.36 -13.72
N THR A 87 14.63 3.91 -13.40
CA THR A 87 15.24 2.70 -13.93
C THR A 87 15.12 1.51 -12.98
N ASP A 88 14.53 1.72 -11.80
CA ASP A 88 14.39 0.68 -10.78
C ASP A 88 13.46 -0.42 -11.26
N PRO A 89 13.70 -1.69 -10.87
CA PRO A 89 12.78 -2.78 -11.19
C PRO A 89 11.37 -2.47 -10.72
N LEU A 90 10.39 -2.68 -11.60
CA LEU A 90 9.00 -2.64 -11.20
C LEU A 90 8.63 -3.92 -10.46
N LEU A 91 7.68 -3.79 -9.54
CA LEU A 91 7.00 -4.94 -8.97
C LEU A 91 6.26 -5.66 -10.11
N LEU A 92 6.25 -7.00 -10.11
CA LEU A 92 5.65 -7.82 -11.17
C LEU A 92 4.21 -7.37 -11.49
N MET A 93 3.43 -6.99 -10.48
CA MET A 93 2.04 -6.54 -10.63
C MET A 93 1.91 -5.17 -11.29
N MET A 94 2.99 -4.39 -11.37
CA MET A 94 3.05 -3.08 -12.02
C MET A 94 3.67 -3.14 -13.41
N GLU A 95 4.26 -4.27 -13.83
CA GLU A 95 4.83 -4.44 -15.18
C GLU A 95 3.75 -4.38 -16.28
N VAL A 96 2.50 -4.70 -15.93
CA VAL A 96 1.35 -4.55 -16.83
C VAL A 96 0.94 -3.08 -17.01
N LEU A 97 1.39 -2.20 -16.13
CA LEU A 97 1.18 -0.77 -16.23
C LEU A 97 2.31 -0.16 -17.07
N GLY A 98 2.00 0.87 -17.85
CA GLY A 98 3.05 1.68 -18.47
C GLY A 98 3.96 2.29 -17.41
N ARG A 99 5.26 2.43 -17.72
CA ARG A 99 6.28 2.90 -16.76
C ARG A 99 5.89 4.19 -16.05
N GLU A 100 5.34 5.13 -16.80
CA GLU A 100 4.91 6.44 -16.31
C GLU A 100 3.83 6.33 -15.22
N ALA A 101 2.82 5.47 -15.44
CA ALA A 101 1.77 5.21 -14.45
C ALA A 101 2.31 4.47 -13.22
N ALA A 102 3.26 3.55 -13.42
CA ALA A 102 3.90 2.84 -12.31
C ALA A 102 4.70 3.81 -11.42
N ASP A 103 5.50 4.69 -12.02
CA ASP A 103 6.28 5.70 -11.30
C ASP A 103 5.40 6.70 -10.54
N ALA A 104 4.31 7.17 -11.17
CA ALA A 104 3.34 8.05 -10.54
C ALA A 104 2.69 7.39 -9.31
N ARG A 105 2.23 6.15 -9.44
CA ARG A 105 1.64 5.37 -8.34
C ARG A 105 2.61 5.17 -7.18
N ILE A 106 3.86 4.80 -7.46
CA ILE A 106 4.91 4.63 -6.44
C ILE A 106 5.19 5.97 -5.73
N ALA A 107 5.29 7.07 -6.48
CA ALA A 107 5.52 8.40 -5.90
C ALA A 107 4.37 8.83 -4.98
N ILE A 108 3.12 8.65 -5.41
CA ILE A 108 1.92 8.94 -4.60
C ILE A 108 1.92 8.12 -3.32
N TYR A 109 2.14 6.80 -3.44
CA TYR A 109 2.16 5.88 -2.30
C TYR A 109 3.22 6.31 -1.27
N ASN A 110 4.47 6.48 -1.71
CA ASN A 110 5.58 6.86 -0.85
C ASN A 110 5.34 8.20 -0.16
N ARG A 111 4.80 9.19 -0.88
CA ARG A 111 4.45 10.51 -0.32
C ARG A 111 3.39 10.38 0.76
N ARG A 112 2.26 9.69 0.50
CA ARG A 112 1.16 9.52 1.46
C ARG A 112 1.58 8.73 2.69
N VAL A 113 2.40 7.69 2.52
CA VAL A 113 2.98 6.92 3.64
C VAL A 113 3.90 7.80 4.48
N ALA A 114 4.84 8.52 3.86
CA ALA A 114 5.76 9.40 4.58
C ALA A 114 5.02 10.51 5.36
N GLU A 115 3.99 11.12 4.76
CA GLU A 115 3.14 12.11 5.43
C GLU A 115 2.40 11.52 6.64
N ALA A 116 1.90 10.29 6.51
CA ALA A 116 1.22 9.61 7.61
C ALA A 116 2.19 9.21 8.73
N GLU A 117 3.37 8.68 8.39
CA GLU A 117 4.42 8.35 9.36
C GLU A 117 4.91 9.61 10.10
N ALA A 118 5.05 10.74 9.41
CA ALA A 118 5.40 12.03 10.03
C ALA A 118 4.33 12.52 11.03
N LYS A 119 3.04 12.36 10.69
CA LYS A 119 1.92 12.70 11.60
C LYS A 119 1.88 11.81 12.83
N ILE A 120 2.24 10.52 12.70
CA ILE A 120 2.33 9.58 13.81
C ILE A 120 3.53 9.91 14.72
N ALA A 121 4.66 10.31 14.13
CA ALA A 121 5.89 10.63 14.86
C ALA A 121 5.85 11.96 15.60
N THR A 122 4.98 12.89 15.19
CA THR A 122 4.82 14.20 15.85
C THR A 122 3.82 14.06 17.00
N PRO A 123 4.24 14.04 18.29
CA PRO A 123 3.29 14.11 19.37
C PRO A 123 2.54 15.42 19.27
N ALA A 124 1.20 15.39 19.39
CA ALA A 124 0.40 16.59 19.54
C ALA A 124 1.01 17.39 20.70
N SER A 125 1.54 18.57 20.40
CA SER A 125 1.96 19.49 21.45
C SER A 125 0.70 19.89 22.21
N ALA A 126 0.54 19.32 23.41
CA ALA A 126 -0.46 19.71 24.39
C ALA A 126 0.09 20.85 25.26
#